data_AF-A0A2G8T783-F1
#
_entry.id   AF-A0A2G8T783-F1
#
_cell.length_a   1.000
_cell.length_b   1.000
_cell.length_c   1.000
_cell.angle_alpha   90.00
_cell.angle_beta   90.00
_cell.angle_gamma   90.00
#
_symmetry.space_group_name_H-M   'P 1'
#
loop_
_entity.id
_entity.type
_entity.pdbx_description
1 polymer ?
#
loop_
_entity_poly.entity_id
_entity_poly.type
_entity_poly.pdbx_seq_one_letter_code
_entity_poly.pdbx_strand_id
1 'polypeptide(L)'
;SDMPLKAEELAAEGLVQFPAVMGGVVMVVNLPGVTPGQMKLTGPVVADIYLGKVTKWNDPAIAALNPGVPLPADEITVVHRADGSGTSFLFTDYLSKTSPDFKAKIGAGSAVKWVVGVGGKGNEGVAANVQRIKGGIGYVEWAFAKRNKMSHTQLKNKDGVFLQPDDENFKAAAANAEW
;
A
#
# COMPACT_ATOMS: atom_id res chain seq x y z
N SER A 1 16.18 -7.03 -2.73
CA SER A 1 15.43 -5.80 -2.41
C SER A 1 14.50 -5.52 -3.57
N ASP A 2 13.31 -4.96 -3.35
CA ASP A 2 12.34 -4.68 -4.43
C ASP A 2 12.64 -3.36 -5.17
N MET A 3 13.57 -2.55 -4.66
CA MET A 3 14.12 -1.40 -5.37
C MET A 3 15.33 -1.86 -6.19
N PRO A 4 15.23 -1.95 -7.52
CA PRO A 4 16.35 -2.35 -8.35
C PRO A 4 17.46 -1.29 -8.28
N LEU A 5 18.71 -1.74 -8.18
CA LEU A 5 19.86 -0.84 -8.31
C LEU A 5 19.98 -0.33 -9.75
N LYS A 6 20.55 0.87 -9.90
CA LYS A 6 20.86 1.40 -11.24
C LYS A 6 22.01 0.61 -11.87
N ALA A 7 22.06 0.58 -13.20
CA ALA A 7 23.10 -0.15 -13.93
C ALA A 7 24.52 0.32 -13.57
N GLU A 8 24.69 1.61 -13.32
CA GLU A 8 25.97 2.20 -12.93
C GLU A 8 26.41 1.73 -11.53
N GLU A 9 25.46 1.59 -10.60
CA GLU A 9 25.72 1.08 -9.25
C GLU A 9 26.08 -0.41 -9.28
N LEU A 10 25.37 -1.21 -10.10
CA LEU A 10 25.69 -2.62 -10.31
C LEU A 10 27.10 -2.80 -10.90
N ALA A 11 27.45 -2.00 -11.91
CA ALA A 11 28.76 -2.05 -12.54
C ALA A 11 29.88 -1.65 -11.57
N ALA A 12 29.66 -0.62 -10.75
CA ALA A 12 30.64 -0.15 -9.77
C ALA A 12 30.91 -1.20 -8.68
N GLU A 13 29.89 -1.94 -8.25
CA GLU A 13 29.99 -2.96 -7.21
C GLU A 13 30.26 -4.38 -7.75
N GLY A 14 30.36 -4.55 -9.07
CA GLY A 14 30.58 -5.85 -9.72
C GLY A 14 29.43 -6.84 -9.51
N LEU A 15 28.20 -6.33 -9.41
CA LEU A 15 26.99 -7.12 -9.12
C LEU A 15 26.17 -7.39 -10.37
N VAL A 16 25.47 -8.52 -10.37
CA VAL A 16 24.43 -8.85 -11.36
C VAL A 16 23.10 -8.98 -10.63
N GLN A 17 22.04 -8.41 -11.21
CA GLN A 17 20.69 -8.46 -10.67
C GLN A 17 19.76 -9.16 -11.66
N PHE A 18 18.91 -10.06 -11.16
CA PHE A 18 17.89 -10.76 -11.94
C PHE A 18 16.59 -10.89 -11.11
N PRO A 19 15.41 -10.86 -11.76
CA PRO A 19 14.14 -11.02 -11.06
C PRO A 19 13.97 -12.45 -10.55
N ALA A 20 13.54 -12.61 -9.30
CA ALA A 20 13.32 -13.93 -8.70
C ALA A 20 11.84 -14.34 -8.68
N VAL A 21 10.96 -13.46 -8.21
CA VAL A 21 9.52 -13.72 -8.04
C VAL A 21 8.74 -12.43 -8.26
N MET A 22 7.48 -12.57 -8.69
CA MET A 22 6.51 -11.49 -8.73
C MET A 22 5.49 -11.62 -7.60
N GLY A 23 5.23 -10.52 -6.92
CA GLY A 23 4.22 -10.42 -5.87
C GLY A 23 3.47 -9.09 -5.95
N GLY A 24 2.49 -8.92 -5.07
CA GLY A 24 1.68 -7.71 -4.98
C GLY A 24 1.83 -7.04 -3.63
N VAL A 25 1.93 -5.71 -3.62
CA VAL A 25 1.74 -4.91 -2.41
C VAL A 25 0.27 -4.57 -2.29
N VAL A 26 -0.33 -4.90 -1.16
CA VAL A 26 -1.77 -4.74 -0.92
C VAL A 26 -2.04 -3.86 0.27
N MET A 27 -3.15 -3.14 0.22
CA MET A 27 -3.66 -2.39 1.36
C MET A 27 -4.49 -3.30 2.25
N VAL A 28 -4.25 -3.22 3.55
CA VAL A 28 -4.97 -3.96 4.59
C VAL A 28 -5.51 -2.99 5.62
N VAL A 29 -6.70 -3.29 6.13
CA VAL A 29 -7.43 -2.44 7.07
C VAL A 29 -7.93 -3.25 8.26
N ASN A 30 -8.18 -2.56 9.37
CA ASN A 30 -8.84 -3.13 10.54
C ASN A 30 -10.08 -2.34 10.89
N LEU A 31 -11.18 -2.72 10.26
CA LEU A 31 -12.49 -2.11 10.41
C LEU A 31 -13.51 -3.16 10.85
N PRO A 32 -14.05 -3.09 12.08
CA PRO A 32 -15.11 -3.98 12.50
C PRO A 32 -16.29 -3.95 11.52
N GLY A 33 -16.75 -5.13 11.10
CA GLY A 33 -17.86 -5.26 10.14
C GLY A 33 -17.47 -5.17 8.66
N VAL A 34 -16.20 -4.86 8.35
CA VAL A 34 -15.67 -4.90 6.98
C VAL A 34 -14.97 -6.21 6.71
N THR A 35 -15.43 -6.94 5.70
CA THR A 35 -14.84 -8.21 5.28
C THR A 35 -13.74 -8.00 4.21
N PRO A 36 -12.81 -8.97 4.04
CA PRO A 36 -11.78 -8.88 3.02
C PRO A 36 -12.36 -8.64 1.62
N GLY A 37 -11.78 -7.68 0.89
CA GLY A 37 -12.19 -7.32 -0.46
C GLY A 37 -13.43 -6.44 -0.54
N GLN A 38 -14.06 -6.08 0.59
CA GLN A 38 -15.26 -5.23 0.58
C GLN A 38 -14.95 -3.76 0.36
N MET A 39 -13.85 -3.26 0.95
CA MET A 39 -13.44 -1.86 0.84
C MET A 39 -12.77 -1.58 -0.50
N LYS A 40 -13.15 -0.45 -1.10
CA LYS A 40 -12.61 0.11 -2.34
C LYS A 40 -11.89 1.42 -2.04
N LEU A 41 -10.66 1.55 -2.53
CA LEU A 41 -9.86 2.75 -2.41
C LEU A 41 -9.23 3.13 -3.77
N THR A 42 -8.74 4.36 -3.86
CA THR A 42 -8.00 4.86 -5.04
C THR A 42 -6.64 5.37 -4.60
N GLY A 43 -5.66 5.39 -5.52
CA GLY A 43 -4.33 5.96 -5.25
C GLY A 43 -4.37 7.36 -4.60
N PRO A 44 -5.15 8.32 -5.14
CA PRO A 44 -5.30 9.64 -4.52
C PRO A 44 -5.86 9.60 -3.09
N VAL A 45 -6.90 8.81 -2.81
CA VAL A 45 -7.47 8.70 -1.46
C VAL A 45 -6.48 8.06 -0.49
N VAL A 46 -5.75 7.02 -0.92
CA VAL A 46 -4.69 6.42 -0.10
C VAL A 46 -3.58 7.44 0.16
N ALA A 47 -3.17 8.21 -0.84
CA ALA A 47 -2.17 9.25 -0.67
C ALA A 47 -2.62 10.31 0.35
N ASP A 48 -3.88 10.76 0.28
CA ASP A 48 -4.43 11.74 1.22
C ASP A 48 -4.56 11.19 2.65
N ILE A 49 -4.82 9.89 2.81
CA ILE A 49 -4.74 9.20 4.12
C ILE A 49 -3.30 9.25 4.67
N TYR A 50 -2.31 8.90 3.86
CA TYR A 50 -0.90 8.89 4.27
C TYR A 50 -0.28 10.29 4.40
N LEU A 51 -0.94 11.32 3.86
CA LEU A 51 -0.63 12.74 4.10
C LEU A 51 -1.35 13.30 5.34
N GLY A 52 -2.24 12.53 5.97
CA GLY A 52 -3.01 12.97 7.14
C GLY A 52 -4.16 13.94 6.81
N LYS A 53 -4.59 14.03 5.55
CA LYS A 53 -5.74 14.88 5.16
C LYS A 53 -7.07 14.18 5.37
N VAL A 54 -7.12 12.88 5.09
CA VAL A 54 -8.27 12.02 5.35
C VAL A 54 -7.98 11.27 6.65
N THR A 55 -8.67 11.65 7.72
CA THR A 55 -8.39 11.15 9.07
C THR A 55 -9.47 10.24 9.63
N LYS A 56 -10.63 10.10 8.97
CA LYS A 56 -11.74 9.25 9.43
C LYS A 56 -12.23 8.30 8.36
N TRP A 57 -12.71 7.14 8.76
CA TRP A 57 -13.19 6.12 7.82
C TRP A 57 -14.51 6.48 7.12
N ASN A 58 -15.33 7.33 7.74
CA ASN A 58 -16.55 7.85 7.13
C ASN A 58 -16.34 9.16 6.34
N ASP A 59 -15.09 9.52 6.04
CA ASP A 59 -14.77 10.69 5.21
C ASP A 59 -15.51 10.62 3.86
N PRO A 60 -16.05 11.76 3.35
CA PRO A 60 -16.78 11.78 2.08
C PRO A 60 -16.02 11.15 0.91
N ALA A 61 -14.70 11.29 0.85
CA ALA A 61 -13.87 10.71 -0.21
C ALA A 61 -13.83 9.17 -0.15
N ILE A 62 -13.91 8.58 1.05
CA ILE A 62 -14.01 7.13 1.24
C ILE A 62 -15.45 6.67 1.03
N ALA A 63 -16.43 7.38 1.58
CA ALA A 63 -17.85 7.05 1.48
C ALA A 63 -18.34 7.02 0.02
N ALA A 64 -17.91 7.98 -0.80
CA ALA A 64 -18.26 8.02 -2.22
C ALA A 64 -17.80 6.78 -3.01
N LEU A 65 -16.73 6.11 -2.57
CA LEU A 65 -16.20 4.90 -3.22
C LEU A 65 -16.88 3.62 -2.74
N ASN A 66 -17.58 3.67 -1.60
CA ASN A 66 -18.05 2.50 -0.86
C ASN A 66 -19.56 2.58 -0.54
N PRO A 67 -20.44 2.79 -1.54
CA PRO A 67 -21.87 2.81 -1.29
C PRO A 67 -22.33 1.48 -0.69
N GLY A 68 -23.04 1.56 0.44
CA GLY A 68 -23.57 0.38 1.15
C GLY A 68 -22.59 -0.30 2.11
N VAL A 69 -21.34 0.18 2.24
CA VAL A 69 -20.44 -0.28 3.30
C VAL A 69 -20.70 0.53 4.57
N PRO A 70 -20.92 -0.11 5.73
CA PRO A 70 -21.14 0.60 7.00
C PRO A 70 -19.82 1.19 7.52
N LEU A 71 -19.46 2.37 7.01
CA LEU A 71 -18.22 3.05 7.39
C LEU A 71 -18.32 3.65 8.80
N PRO A 72 -17.44 3.27 9.75
CA PRO A 72 -17.45 3.84 11.09
C PRO A 72 -16.89 5.27 11.09
N ALA A 73 -17.27 6.06 12.09
CA ALA A 73 -16.66 7.37 12.36
C ALA A 73 -15.32 7.25 13.13
N ASP A 74 -14.68 6.09 13.06
CA ASP A 74 -13.38 5.82 13.70
C ASP A 74 -12.26 6.64 13.01
N GLU A 75 -11.32 7.12 13.81
CA GLU A 75 -10.08 7.72 13.29
C GLU A 75 -9.24 6.68 12.55
N ILE A 76 -8.56 7.12 11.49
CA ILE A 76 -7.63 6.31 10.70
C ILE A 76 -6.28 6.34 11.38
N THR A 77 -5.75 5.16 11.71
CA THR A 77 -4.35 5.04 12.14
C THR A 77 -3.51 4.47 11.00
N VAL A 78 -2.66 5.31 10.43
CA VAL A 78 -1.69 4.88 9.41
C VAL A 78 -0.60 4.01 10.05
N VAL A 79 -0.29 2.89 9.42
CA VAL A 79 0.83 2.01 9.76
C VAL A 79 1.75 1.91 8.56
N HIS A 80 3.00 2.33 8.74
CA HIS A 80 4.04 2.29 7.71
C HIS A 80 5.23 1.45 8.16
N ARG A 81 6.18 1.19 7.27
CA ARG A 81 7.44 0.52 7.64
C ARG A 81 8.32 1.45 8.47
N ALA A 82 8.94 0.91 9.51
CA ALA A 82 9.94 1.60 10.34
C ALA A 82 11.36 1.47 9.78
N ASP A 83 11.60 0.45 8.96
CA ASP A 83 12.89 0.07 8.40
C ASP A 83 12.94 0.29 6.88
N GLY A 84 14.15 0.44 6.33
CA GLY A 84 14.37 0.52 4.89
C GLY A 84 13.78 -0.69 4.16
N SER A 85 12.96 -0.44 3.14
CA SER A 85 12.01 -1.44 2.64
C SER A 85 11.74 -1.30 1.14
N GLY A 86 11.93 -2.40 0.39
CA GLY A 86 11.51 -2.50 -1.01
C GLY A 86 9.99 -2.33 -1.16
N THR A 87 9.20 -2.94 -0.27
CA THR A 87 7.75 -2.76 -0.22
C THR A 87 7.36 -1.29 -0.05
N SER A 88 8.12 -0.52 0.74
CA SER A 88 7.90 0.93 0.90
C SER A 88 8.28 1.70 -0.35
N PHE A 89 9.37 1.31 -1.03
CA PHE A 89 9.71 1.88 -2.33
C PHE A 89 8.55 1.68 -3.33
N LEU A 90 8.06 0.46 -3.51
CA LEU A 90 6.94 0.17 -4.43
C LEU A 90 5.69 0.96 -4.06
N PHE A 91 5.34 1.01 -2.77
CA PHE A 91 4.17 1.73 -2.29
C PHE A 91 4.29 3.25 -2.49
N THR A 92 5.42 3.85 -2.12
CA THR A 92 5.65 5.29 -2.23
C THR A 92 5.84 5.76 -3.67
N ASP A 93 6.40 4.92 -4.55
CA ASP A 93 6.45 5.15 -5.99
C ASP A 93 5.04 5.17 -6.60
N TYR A 94 4.19 4.18 -6.27
CA TYR A 94 2.79 4.17 -6.68
C TYR A 94 2.03 5.43 -6.24
N LEU A 95 2.16 5.82 -4.96
CA LEU A 95 1.50 7.03 -4.45
C LEU A 95 2.06 8.31 -5.10
N SER A 96 3.36 8.39 -5.36
CA SER A 96 3.97 9.52 -6.06
C SER A 96 3.51 9.66 -7.51
N LYS A 97 3.17 8.54 -8.18
CA LYS A 97 2.61 8.55 -9.53
C LYS A 97 1.12 8.91 -9.57
N THR A 98 0.40 8.68 -8.48
CA THR A 98 -1.06 8.91 -8.41
C THR A 98 -1.45 10.18 -7.66
N SER A 99 -0.54 10.82 -6.93
CA SER A 99 -0.76 12.07 -6.21
C SER A 99 0.44 13.02 -6.32
N PRO A 100 0.29 14.16 -7.05
CA PRO A 100 1.33 15.18 -7.12
C PRO A 100 1.72 15.75 -5.75
N ASP A 101 0.76 15.88 -4.82
CA ASP A 101 1.03 16.41 -3.48
C ASP A 101 1.83 15.41 -2.64
N PHE A 102 1.54 14.10 -2.77
CA PHE A 102 2.35 13.06 -2.13
C PHE A 102 3.77 13.06 -2.68
N LYS A 103 3.92 13.15 -4.01
CA LYS A 103 5.23 13.24 -4.67
C LYS A 103 6.04 14.43 -4.18
N ALA A 104 5.40 15.59 -4.00
CA ALA A 104 6.07 16.81 -3.56
C ALA A 104 6.46 16.78 -2.06
N LYS A 105 5.62 16.19 -1.20
CA LYS A 105 5.82 16.22 0.27
C LYS A 105 6.60 15.04 0.83
N ILE A 106 6.38 13.84 0.29
CA ILE A 106 6.99 12.59 0.78
C ILE A 106 7.92 11.99 -0.28
N GLY A 107 7.46 11.93 -1.53
CA GLY A 107 8.22 11.33 -2.63
C GLY A 107 8.28 9.80 -2.56
N ALA A 108 9.19 9.21 -3.33
CA ALA A 108 9.37 7.77 -3.45
C ALA A 108 10.75 7.34 -2.93
N GLY A 109 10.79 6.26 -2.15
CA GLY A 109 12.04 5.73 -1.60
C GLY A 109 11.84 4.52 -0.69
N SER A 110 12.92 3.78 -0.46
CA SER A 110 12.92 2.66 0.49
C SER A 110 12.82 3.11 1.94
N ALA A 111 13.19 4.36 2.23
CA ALA A 111 12.95 5.08 3.47
C ALA A 111 12.53 6.52 3.14
N VAL A 112 11.42 6.98 3.71
CA VAL A 112 10.87 8.32 3.50
C VAL A 112 10.46 8.93 4.84
N LYS A 113 10.33 10.26 4.88
CA LYS A 113 9.85 10.97 6.07
C LYS A 113 8.32 10.98 6.10
N TRP A 114 7.72 9.99 6.75
CA TRP A 114 6.28 9.93 6.98
C TRP A 114 5.80 11.10 7.85
N VAL A 115 4.66 11.68 7.51
CA VAL A 115 4.06 12.82 8.23
C VAL A 115 3.05 12.39 9.29
N VAL A 116 2.49 11.18 9.16
CA VAL A 116 1.54 10.58 10.10
C VAL A 116 1.80 9.07 10.22
N GLY A 117 1.26 8.49 11.28
CA GLY A 117 1.21 7.05 11.48
C GLY A 117 2.28 6.52 12.42
N VAL A 118 2.30 5.19 12.53
CA VAL A 118 3.21 4.45 13.39
C VAL A 118 4.04 3.46 12.57
N GLY A 119 5.31 3.30 12.96
CA GLY A 119 6.22 2.38 12.31
C GLY A 119 6.06 0.93 12.79
N GLY A 120 5.93 0.00 11.85
CA GLY A 120 6.08 -1.43 12.06
C GLY A 120 7.38 -1.94 11.41
N LYS A 121 8.16 -2.77 12.13
CA LYS A 121 9.38 -3.37 11.58
C LYS A 121 9.01 -4.59 10.72
N GLY A 122 9.45 -4.59 9.45
CA GLY A 122 9.13 -5.67 8.51
C GLY A 122 7.65 -5.72 8.10
N ASN A 123 7.29 -6.68 7.23
CA ASN A 123 5.89 -6.93 6.89
C ASN A 123 5.10 -7.45 8.10
N GLU A 124 5.74 -8.26 8.94
CA GLU A 124 5.20 -8.81 10.18
C GLU A 124 4.77 -7.70 11.14
N GLY A 125 5.62 -6.70 11.36
CA GLY A 125 5.33 -5.59 12.27
C GLY A 125 4.20 -4.70 11.76
N VAL A 126 4.15 -4.44 10.46
CA VAL A 126 3.03 -3.69 9.85
C VAL A 126 1.74 -4.49 9.98
N ALA A 127 1.74 -5.76 9.61
CA ALA A 127 0.56 -6.63 9.71
C ALA A 127 0.02 -6.71 11.14
N ALA A 128 0.91 -6.95 12.12
CA ALA A 128 0.55 -7.05 13.53
C ALA A 128 -0.02 -5.73 14.07
N ASN A 129 0.56 -4.58 13.70
CA ASN A 129 0.04 -3.28 14.10
C ASN A 129 -1.35 -3.03 13.50
N VAL A 130 -1.57 -3.31 12.22
CA VAL A 130 -2.90 -3.16 11.60
C VAL A 130 -3.93 -4.02 12.32
N GLN A 131 -3.64 -5.30 12.57
CA GLN A 131 -4.59 -6.20 13.26
C GLN A 131 -4.91 -5.78 14.69
N ARG A 132 -3.98 -5.12 15.38
CA ARG A 132 -4.16 -4.68 16.77
C ARG A 132 -4.86 -3.32 16.87
N ILE A 133 -4.63 -2.42 15.93
CA ILE A 133 -5.13 -1.05 15.99
C ILE A 133 -6.47 -0.96 15.28
N LYS A 134 -7.55 -0.74 16.03
CA LYS A 134 -8.86 -0.41 15.47
C LYS A 134 -8.75 0.83 14.59
N GLY A 135 -9.28 0.78 13.37
CA GLY A 135 -9.14 1.86 12.39
C GLY A 135 -7.78 1.88 11.69
N GLY A 136 -6.93 0.87 11.92
CA GLY A 136 -5.61 0.75 11.30
C GLY A 136 -5.68 0.53 9.80
N ILE A 137 -4.74 1.13 9.07
CA ILE A 137 -4.48 0.90 7.63
C ILE A 137 -2.98 0.73 7.40
N GLY A 138 -2.58 -0.24 6.59
CA GLY A 138 -1.18 -0.49 6.26
C GLY A 138 -1.02 -1.11 4.88
N TYR A 139 0.23 -1.20 4.41
CA TYR A 139 0.61 -1.89 3.18
C TYR A 139 1.52 -3.08 3.50
N VAL A 140 1.21 -4.24 2.92
CA VAL A 140 1.99 -5.47 3.10
C VAL A 140 2.10 -6.23 1.79
N GLU A 141 3.09 -7.09 1.67
CA GLU A 141 3.12 -8.07 0.58
C GLU A 141 1.92 -9.06 0.71
N TRP A 142 1.33 -9.45 -0.40
CA TRP A 142 0.08 -10.21 -0.47
C TRP A 142 0.08 -11.50 0.35
N ALA A 143 1.17 -12.26 0.37
CA ALA A 143 1.25 -13.50 1.14
C ALA A 143 1.05 -13.25 2.65
N PHE A 144 1.48 -12.10 3.17
CA PHE A 144 1.23 -11.71 4.56
C PHE A 144 -0.25 -11.46 4.84
N ALA A 145 -0.92 -10.71 3.95
CA ALA A 145 -2.36 -10.46 4.08
C ALA A 145 -3.15 -11.78 4.03
N LYS A 146 -2.83 -12.66 3.08
CA LYS A 146 -3.48 -13.96 2.90
C LYS A 146 -3.24 -14.90 4.08
N ARG A 147 -1.99 -15.07 4.51
CA ARG A 147 -1.62 -15.95 5.64
C ARG A 147 -2.26 -15.50 6.95
N ASN A 148 -2.32 -14.19 7.17
CA ASN A 148 -2.88 -13.61 8.40
C ASN A 148 -4.39 -13.32 8.30
N LYS A 149 -5.05 -13.70 7.19
CA LYS A 149 -6.49 -13.50 6.93
C LYS A 149 -6.93 -12.05 7.15
N MET A 150 -6.11 -11.10 6.70
CA MET A 150 -6.35 -9.67 6.88
C MET A 150 -7.44 -9.17 5.93
N SER A 151 -8.21 -8.18 6.37
CA SER A 151 -9.16 -7.47 5.51
C SER A 151 -8.39 -6.60 4.51
N HIS A 152 -8.09 -7.16 3.33
CA HIS A 152 -7.51 -6.43 2.22
C HIS A 152 -8.55 -5.58 1.49
N THR A 153 -8.10 -4.55 0.78
CA THR A 153 -8.96 -3.67 -0.03
C THR A 153 -8.79 -3.93 -1.52
N GLN A 154 -9.79 -3.51 -2.31
CA GLN A 154 -9.66 -3.32 -3.74
C GLN A 154 -9.02 -1.95 -4.03
N LEU A 155 -8.18 -1.88 -5.06
CA LEU A 155 -7.66 -0.63 -5.59
C LEU A 155 -8.13 -0.41 -7.02
N LYS A 156 -8.49 0.85 -7.32
CA LYS A 156 -8.79 1.29 -8.68
C LYS A 156 -7.49 1.35 -9.50
N ASN A 157 -7.44 0.64 -10.61
CA ASN A 157 -6.32 0.69 -11.55
C ASN A 157 -6.37 1.95 -12.43
N LYS A 158 -5.37 2.13 -13.30
CA LYS A 158 -5.28 3.27 -14.23
C LYS A 158 -6.47 3.37 -15.20
N ASP A 159 -7.07 2.22 -15.56
CA ASP A 159 -8.19 2.12 -16.51
C ASP A 159 -9.55 2.33 -15.81
N GLY A 160 -9.53 2.57 -14.50
CA GLY A 160 -10.68 2.90 -13.69
C GLY A 160 -11.46 1.70 -13.13
N VAL A 161 -10.89 0.50 -13.20
CA VAL A 161 -11.48 -0.74 -12.69
C VAL A 161 -10.98 -1.02 -11.28
N PHE A 162 -11.87 -1.40 -10.37
CA PHE A 162 -11.50 -1.89 -9.04
C PHE A 162 -11.15 -3.38 -9.13
N LEU A 163 -9.94 -3.72 -8.68
CA LEU A 163 -9.40 -5.08 -8.77
C LEU A 163 -9.17 -5.65 -7.37
N GLN A 164 -9.37 -6.97 -7.25
CA GLN A 164 -8.93 -7.72 -6.07
C GLN A 164 -7.42 -8.01 -6.16
N PRO A 165 -6.72 -8.10 -5.02
CA PRO A 165 -5.36 -8.60 -5.01
C PRO A 165 -5.36 -10.13 -5.19
N ASP A 166 -5.08 -10.58 -6.40
CA ASP A 166 -4.97 -12.00 -6.73
C ASP A 166 -3.89 -12.26 -7.79
N ASP A 167 -3.57 -13.53 -7.98
CA ASP A 167 -2.48 -13.97 -8.86
C ASP A 167 -2.75 -13.60 -10.33
N GLU A 168 -4.01 -13.54 -10.76
CA GLU A 168 -4.39 -13.16 -12.13
C GLU A 168 -4.12 -11.68 -12.38
N ASN A 169 -4.54 -10.83 -11.45
CA ASN A 169 -4.33 -9.38 -11.53
C ASN A 169 -2.85 -9.00 -11.39
N PHE A 170 -2.06 -9.74 -10.59
CA PHE A 170 -0.61 -9.52 -10.53
C PHE A 170 0.08 -9.93 -11.83
N LYS A 171 -0.34 -11.03 -12.47
CA LYS A 171 0.15 -11.42 -13.80
C LYS A 171 -0.23 -10.42 -14.89
N ALA A 172 -1.45 -9.87 -14.84
CA ALA A 172 -1.87 -8.84 -15.79
C ALA A 172 -1.03 -7.56 -15.67
N ALA A 173 -0.67 -7.16 -14.45
CA ALA A 173 0.24 -6.04 -14.22
C ALA A 173 1.66 -6.35 -14.74
N ALA A 174 2.16 -7.56 -14.51
CA ALA A 174 3.46 -8.03 -14.96
C ALA A 174 3.67 -7.96 -16.47
N ALA A 175 2.63 -8.30 -17.24
CA ALA A 175 2.68 -8.34 -18.69
C ALA A 175 3.03 -6.98 -19.32
N ASN A 176 2.88 -5.89 -18.56
CA ASN A 176 3.17 -4.53 -18.97
C ASN A 176 4.42 -3.94 -18.30
N ALA A 177 5.19 -4.74 -17.56
CA ALA A 177 6.44 -4.27 -16.95
C ALA A 177 7.56 -4.19 -18.01
N GLU A 178 8.33 -3.10 -17.96
CA GLU A 178 9.60 -2.98 -18.68
C GLU A 178 10.69 -3.56 -17.77
N TRP A 179 11.39 -4.60 -18.26
CA TRP A 179 12.37 -5.41 -17.51
C TRP A 179 13.79 -5.04 -17.87
#